data_AF-A0A0S8E0H0-F1
#
_entry.id   AF-A0A0S8E0H0-F1
#
_cell.length_a   1.000
_cell.length_b   1.000
_cell.length_c   1.000
_cell.angle_alpha   90.00
_cell.angle_beta   90.00
_cell.angle_gamma   90.00
#
_symmetry.space_group_name_H-M   'P 1'
#
loop_
_entity.id
_entity.type
_entity.pdbx_description
1 polymer ?
#
loop_
_entity_poly.entity_id
_entity_poly.type
_entity_poly.pdbx_seq_one_letter_code
_entity_poly.pdbx_strand_id
1 'polypeptide(L)'
;MGYRGFTLVELLVVIVVLCLLIGLFLSVLEKARERSRALQCSTNLHHLTMCLKMYETDHNAYPYAFDSLTHGMKPPPTGYAGKPTYDRMGWWWFDCLSNSIEKQISEQPIYRCPSRIIGDRGVKENILWGNYGVNRSVCKSLTGKLEHEEFIGSSLAMDQISQPSRTLLVFDCGYSMATWRHVTDEPPQPFGKAIEDNAYIPGLWINKKRTFRSFQEYDALVGRHFDKSINAGFTDGHIERLKADKLCVKKCEDNKYRNLCPLWRPQKSINN
;
A
#
# COMPACT_ATOMS: atom_id res chain seq x y z
N MET A 1 -54.64 -35.85 -27.27
CA MET A 1 -53.22 -35.55 -27.61
C MET A 1 -52.39 -35.78 -26.36
N GLY A 2 -51.68 -36.92 -26.29
CA GLY A 2 -50.87 -37.25 -25.11
C GLY A 2 -49.55 -36.51 -25.15
N TYR A 3 -49.25 -35.74 -24.11
CA TYR A 3 -47.92 -35.16 -23.91
C TYR A 3 -46.92 -36.30 -23.67
N ARG A 4 -45.87 -36.38 -24.50
CA ARG A 4 -44.75 -37.31 -24.25
C ARG A 4 -44.10 -36.92 -22.93
N GLY A 5 -44.07 -37.85 -21.96
CA GLY A 5 -43.41 -37.66 -20.68
C GLY A 5 -41.89 -37.65 -20.83
N PHE A 6 -41.23 -36.80 -20.05
CA PHE A 6 -39.77 -36.71 -20.01
C PHE A 6 -39.19 -38.01 -19.42
N THR A 7 -38.16 -38.57 -20.03
CA THR A 7 -37.51 -39.79 -19.55
C THR A 7 -36.51 -39.46 -18.44
N LEU A 8 -36.29 -40.41 -17.53
CA LEU A 8 -35.29 -40.30 -16.46
C LEU A 8 -33.88 -40.06 -17.02
N VAL A 9 -33.58 -40.66 -18.17
CA VAL A 9 -32.30 -40.51 -18.87
C VAL A 9 -32.12 -39.07 -19.39
N GLU A 10 -33.15 -38.48 -20.00
CA GLU A 10 -33.09 -37.09 -20.48
C GLU A 10 -32.85 -36.11 -19.32
N LEU A 11 -33.50 -36.33 -18.17
CA LEU A 11 -33.29 -35.49 -16.99
C LEU A 11 -31.85 -35.65 -16.43
N LEU A 12 -31.34 -36.88 -16.41
CA LEU A 12 -29.99 -37.17 -15.90
C LEU A 12 -28.91 -36.51 -16.76
N VAL A 13 -29.02 -36.60 -18.10
CA VAL A 13 -28.06 -35.98 -19.02
C VAL A 13 -28.03 -34.46 -18.85
N VAL A 14 -29.19 -33.82 -18.66
CA VAL A 14 -29.28 -32.37 -18.45
C VAL A 14 -28.57 -31.95 -17.17
N ILE A 15 -28.78 -32.67 -16.07
CA ILE A 15 -28.12 -32.37 -14.79
C ILE A 15 -26.60 -32.56 -14.91
N VAL A 16 -26.14 -33.61 -15.59
CA VAL A 16 -24.71 -33.85 -15.85
C VAL A 16 -24.09 -32.68 -16.60
N VAL A 17 -24.73 -32.21 -17.68
CA VAL A 17 -24.24 -31.08 -18.47
C VAL A 17 -24.25 -29.78 -17.64
N LEU A 18 -25.28 -29.53 -16.83
CA LEU A 18 -25.35 -28.37 -15.95
C LEU A 18 -24.22 -28.37 -14.91
N CYS A 19 -23.96 -29.51 -14.26
CA CYS A 19 -22.87 -29.64 -13.29
C CYS A 19 -21.50 -29.36 -13.94
N LEU A 20 -21.26 -29.88 -15.15
CA LEU A 20 -20.02 -29.61 -15.90
C LEU A 20 -19.86 -28.13 -16.21
N LEU A 21 -20.92 -27.47 -16.69
CA LEU A 21 -20.90 -26.04 -17.01
C LEU A 21 -20.64 -25.20 -15.75
N ILE A 22 -21.35 -25.45 -14.66
CA ILE A 22 -21.18 -24.73 -13.38
C ILE A 22 -19.75 -24.86 -12.86
N GLY A 23 -19.15 -26.06 -12.94
CA GLY A 23 -17.77 -26.29 -12.53
C GLY A 23 -16.77 -25.40 -13.26
N LEU A 24 -16.93 -25.23 -14.58
CA LEU A 24 -16.08 -24.34 -15.38
C LEU A 24 -16.33 -22.87 -15.04
N PHE A 25 -17.58 -22.46 -14.83
CA PHE A 25 -17.92 -21.06 -14.50
C PHE A 25 -17.35 -20.59 -13.16
N LEU A 26 -17.31 -21.45 -12.13
CA LEU A 26 -16.78 -21.09 -10.81
C LEU A 26 -15.31 -20.64 -10.89
N SER A 27 -14.47 -21.40 -11.59
CA SER A 27 -13.04 -21.09 -11.74
C SER A 27 -12.78 -19.76 -12.47
N VAL A 28 -13.65 -19.42 -13.43
CA VAL A 28 -13.59 -18.15 -14.18
C VAL A 28 -14.04 -16.98 -13.30
N LEU A 29 -15.09 -17.18 -12.50
CA LEU A 29 -15.63 -16.15 -11.62
C LEU A 29 -14.63 -15.73 -10.53
N GLU A 30 -13.84 -16.66 -9.98
CA GLU A 30 -12.80 -16.34 -9.01
C GLU A 30 -11.72 -15.41 -9.58
N LYS A 31 -11.23 -15.72 -10.79
CA LYS A 31 -10.25 -14.88 -11.50
C LYS A 31 -10.84 -13.50 -11.84
N ALA A 32 -12.11 -13.45 -12.23
CA ALA A 32 -12.80 -12.18 -12.50
C ALA A 32 -12.91 -11.30 -11.24
N ARG A 33 -13.28 -11.90 -10.09
CA ARG A 33 -13.33 -11.21 -8.80
C ARG A 33 -11.95 -10.70 -8.38
N GLU A 34 -10.90 -11.49 -8.56
CA GLU A 34 -9.53 -11.04 -8.26
C GLU A 34 -9.12 -9.83 -9.10
N ARG A 35 -9.38 -9.87 -10.42
CA ARG A 35 -9.13 -8.73 -11.31
C ARG A 35 -9.93 -7.49 -10.92
N SER A 36 -11.20 -7.66 -10.52
CA SER A 36 -12.03 -6.56 -10.03
C SER A 36 -11.47 -5.94 -8.75
N ARG A 37 -11.02 -6.75 -7.78
CA ARG A 37 -10.36 -6.24 -6.56
C ARG A 37 -9.07 -5.50 -6.90
N ALA A 38 -8.27 -6.04 -7.82
CA ALA A 38 -7.05 -5.38 -8.26
C ALA A 38 -7.33 -4.05 -8.96
N LEU A 39 -8.39 -3.95 -9.77
CA LEU A 39 -8.81 -2.69 -10.39
C LEU A 39 -9.26 -1.68 -9.35
N GLN A 40 -10.09 -2.08 -8.39
CA GLN A 40 -10.54 -1.21 -7.30
C GLN A 40 -9.37 -0.73 -6.43
N CYS A 41 -8.39 -1.59 -6.15
CA CYS A 41 -7.15 -1.20 -5.49
C CYS A 41 -6.40 -0.09 -6.25
N SER A 42 -6.27 -0.24 -7.58
CA SER A 42 -5.67 0.76 -8.45
C SER A 42 -6.43 2.09 -8.45
N THR A 43 -7.77 2.06 -8.46
CA THR A 43 -8.62 3.26 -8.35
C THR A 43 -8.46 3.95 -7.01
N ASN A 44 -8.43 3.19 -5.91
CA ASN A 44 -8.20 3.72 -4.57
C ASN A 44 -6.84 4.44 -4.51
N LEU A 45 -5.79 3.81 -5.03
CA LEU A 45 -4.45 4.40 -5.13
C LEU A 45 -4.43 5.66 -5.99
N HIS A 46 -5.15 5.70 -7.11
CA HIS A 46 -5.29 6.90 -7.93
C HIS A 46 -5.90 8.05 -7.12
N HIS A 47 -7.01 7.82 -6.42
CA HIS A 47 -7.63 8.84 -5.59
C HIS A 47 -6.69 9.31 -4.46
N LEU A 48 -6.02 8.38 -3.77
CA LEU A 48 -5.05 8.72 -2.71
C LEU A 48 -3.87 9.56 -3.25
N THR A 49 -3.35 9.20 -4.42
CA THR A 49 -2.25 9.93 -5.08
C THR A 49 -2.70 11.34 -5.44
N MET A 50 -3.92 11.48 -5.98
CA MET A 50 -4.48 12.79 -6.30
C MET A 50 -4.72 13.64 -5.05
N CYS A 51 -5.23 13.06 -3.96
CA CYS A 51 -5.39 13.78 -2.70
C CYS A 51 -4.05 14.24 -2.13
N LEU A 52 -3.00 13.41 -2.19
CA LEU A 52 -1.65 13.79 -1.78
C LEU A 52 -1.10 14.94 -2.63
N LYS A 53 -1.36 14.93 -3.94
CA LYS A 53 -0.96 16.00 -4.86
C LYS A 53 -1.71 17.31 -4.59
N MET A 54 -3.02 17.24 -4.34
CA MET A 54 -3.81 18.41 -3.93
C MET A 54 -3.29 18.99 -2.61
N TYR A 55 -3.02 18.12 -1.62
CA TYR A 55 -2.43 18.54 -0.36
C TYR A 55 -1.09 19.27 -0.58
N GLU A 56 -0.21 18.72 -1.41
CA GLU A 56 1.08 19.32 -1.75
C GLU A 56 0.91 20.67 -2.44
N THR A 57 -0.05 20.80 -3.36
CA THR A 57 -0.37 22.08 -4.02
C THR A 57 -0.83 23.14 -3.01
N ASP A 58 -1.65 22.75 -2.04
CA ASP A 58 -2.20 23.68 -1.04
C ASP A 58 -1.16 24.08 0.04
N HIS A 59 -0.21 23.19 0.36
CA HIS A 59 0.73 23.36 1.49
C HIS A 59 2.20 23.54 1.06
N ASN A 60 2.50 23.52 -0.24
CA ASN A 60 3.85 23.52 -0.83
C ASN A 60 4.78 22.42 -0.28
N ALA A 61 4.21 21.31 0.19
CA ALA A 61 4.94 20.12 0.63
C ALA A 61 3.97 18.94 0.77
N TYR A 62 4.44 17.72 0.50
CA TYR A 62 3.68 16.52 0.83
C TYR A 62 3.47 16.41 2.35
N PRO A 63 2.42 15.71 2.82
CA PRO A 63 2.21 15.54 4.24
C PRO A 63 3.35 14.75 4.88
N TYR A 64 3.55 14.91 6.18
CA TYR A 64 4.45 14.04 6.93
C TYR A 64 3.91 12.60 6.94
N ALA A 65 4.78 11.59 6.76
CA ALA A 65 4.36 10.20 6.87
C ALA A 65 3.87 9.89 8.28
N PHE A 66 4.56 10.47 9.27
CA PHE A 66 4.16 10.46 10.67
C PHE A 66 4.62 11.72 11.39
N ASP A 67 3.71 12.32 12.16
CA ASP A 67 3.98 13.48 12.99
C ASP A 67 3.53 13.25 14.44
N SER A 68 4.40 13.54 15.41
CA SER A 68 3.93 13.56 16.79
C SER A 68 3.21 14.88 17.02
N LEU A 69 1.99 14.83 17.57
CA LEU A 69 1.09 15.97 17.84
C LEU A 69 1.68 17.14 18.67
N THR A 70 2.98 17.16 18.96
CA THR A 70 3.66 18.22 19.70
C THR A 70 3.67 19.59 19.02
N HIS A 71 3.25 19.70 17.74
CA HIS A 71 3.25 20.96 16.99
C HIS A 71 1.88 21.65 16.85
N GLY A 72 0.90 21.33 17.71
CA GLY A 72 -0.33 22.13 17.81
C GLY A 72 -1.38 21.91 16.71
N MET A 73 -1.26 20.85 15.90
CA MET A 73 -2.34 20.43 15.00
C MET A 73 -3.55 19.96 15.83
N LYS A 74 -4.70 20.61 15.66
CA LYS A 74 -5.97 20.21 16.29
C LYS A 74 -6.62 19.09 15.47
N PRO A 75 -7.04 17.97 16.07
CA PRO A 75 -7.73 16.91 15.35
C PRO A 75 -9.06 17.40 14.76
N PRO A 76 -9.48 16.94 13.55
CA PRO A 76 -10.80 17.22 13.02
C PRO A 76 -11.92 16.66 13.93
N PRO A 77 -13.10 17.30 13.96
CA PRO A 77 -14.15 17.04 14.94
C PRO A 77 -14.83 15.66 14.85
N THR A 78 -14.51 14.83 13.86
CA THR A 78 -15.21 13.54 13.58
C THR A 78 -14.43 12.26 13.93
N GLY A 79 -13.26 12.35 14.58
CA GLY A 79 -12.59 11.18 15.19
C GLY A 79 -11.72 10.31 14.26
N TYR A 80 -11.07 9.33 14.91
CA TYR A 80 -9.86 8.58 14.50
C TYR A 80 -10.03 7.57 13.35
N ALA A 81 -8.92 7.29 12.65
CA ALA A 81 -8.80 6.11 11.79
C ALA A 81 -7.58 5.26 12.20
N GLY A 82 -7.87 4.08 12.75
CA GLY A 82 -6.95 3.29 13.57
C GLY A 82 -7.61 2.96 14.91
N LYS A 83 -7.02 2.08 15.72
CA LYS A 83 -7.62 1.77 17.04
C LYS A 83 -7.33 3.00 17.93
N PRO A 84 -8.34 3.81 18.35
CA PRO A 84 -8.11 5.10 19.01
C PRO A 84 -7.29 4.99 20.30
N THR A 85 -7.25 3.79 20.88
CA THR A 85 -6.46 3.43 22.05
C THR A 85 -4.94 3.57 21.82
N TYR A 86 -4.46 3.49 20.57
CA TYR A 86 -3.04 3.50 20.23
C TYR A 86 -2.67 4.48 19.10
N ASP A 87 -3.58 4.78 18.19
CA ASP A 87 -3.32 5.59 16.99
C ASP A 87 -3.96 6.97 17.16
N ARG A 88 -3.21 7.97 17.69
CA ARG A 88 -3.74 9.34 17.85
C ARG A 88 -3.81 10.05 16.49
N MET A 89 -4.78 10.95 16.33
CA MET A 89 -4.97 11.73 15.09
C MET A 89 -3.76 12.60 14.77
N GLY A 90 -3.51 12.86 13.49
CA GLY A 90 -2.36 13.68 13.07
C GLY A 90 -1.04 12.94 13.15
N TRP A 91 -1.07 11.65 13.53
CA TRP A 91 0.11 10.79 13.50
C TRP A 91 0.40 10.21 12.14
N TRP A 92 -0.54 10.23 11.19
CA TRP A 92 -0.36 9.52 9.92
C TRP A 92 -0.75 10.38 8.73
N TRP A 93 -0.04 10.20 7.61
CA TRP A 93 -0.25 10.98 6.38
C TRP A 93 -1.70 11.05 5.90
N PHE A 94 -2.47 9.98 6.05
CA PHE A 94 -3.86 9.93 5.57
C PHE A 94 -4.81 10.77 6.42
N ASP A 95 -4.48 11.04 7.70
CA ASP A 95 -5.26 11.93 8.55
C ASP A 95 -5.20 13.38 8.01
N CYS A 96 -4.08 13.76 7.40
CA CYS A 96 -3.89 15.07 6.76
C CYS A 96 -4.73 15.24 5.48
N LEU A 97 -5.23 14.15 4.89
CA LEU A 97 -6.06 14.17 3.69
C LEU A 97 -7.55 14.31 3.99
N SER A 98 -7.94 14.34 5.27
CA SER A 98 -9.34 14.39 5.73
C SER A 98 -10.14 15.62 5.26
N ASN A 99 -9.48 16.71 4.88
CA ASN A 99 -10.14 17.87 4.28
C ASN A 99 -10.50 17.64 2.80
N SER A 100 -9.74 16.79 2.10
CA SER A 100 -9.93 16.46 0.68
C SER A 100 -10.80 15.21 0.45
N ILE A 101 -11.05 14.42 1.50
CA ILE A 101 -11.82 13.18 1.48
C ILE A 101 -12.95 13.30 2.51
N GLU A 102 -14.22 13.26 2.09
CA GLU A 102 -15.40 13.50 2.95
C GLU A 102 -15.32 12.79 4.34
N LYS A 103 -15.15 13.61 5.38
CA LYS A 103 -15.35 13.49 6.85
C LYS A 103 -15.40 12.18 7.65
N GLN A 104 -15.29 10.96 7.11
CA GLN A 104 -15.21 9.71 7.94
C GLN A 104 -14.23 8.66 7.37
N ILE A 105 -12.93 8.84 7.61
CA ILE A 105 -11.84 7.93 7.17
C ILE A 105 -12.04 6.47 7.65
N SER A 106 -12.71 6.23 8.79
CA SER A 106 -12.97 4.88 9.32
C SER A 106 -13.99 4.07 8.50
N GLU A 107 -14.90 4.76 7.80
CA GLU A 107 -15.93 4.16 6.93
C GLU A 107 -15.55 4.21 5.44
N GLN A 108 -14.45 4.90 5.13
CA GLN A 108 -14.01 5.18 3.78
C GLN A 108 -13.29 3.95 3.17
N PRO A 109 -13.89 3.26 2.18
CA PRO A 109 -13.30 2.07 1.56
C PRO A 109 -12.02 2.37 0.78
N ILE A 110 -11.75 3.64 0.48
CA ILE A 110 -10.56 4.11 -0.25
C ILE A 110 -9.24 3.78 0.46
N TYR A 111 -9.19 3.86 1.79
CA TYR A 111 -7.97 3.56 2.56
C TYR A 111 -7.73 2.05 2.73
N ARG A 112 -8.65 1.22 2.25
CA ARG A 112 -8.57 -0.23 2.38
C ARG A 112 -8.28 -0.86 1.03
N CYS A 113 -7.32 -1.77 1.02
CA CYS A 113 -7.07 -2.58 -0.16
C CYS A 113 -8.05 -3.76 -0.18
N PRO A 114 -8.92 -3.90 -1.20
CA PRO A 114 -9.87 -5.02 -1.27
C PRO A 114 -9.17 -6.38 -1.47
N SER A 115 -7.92 -6.36 -1.94
CA SER A 115 -7.06 -7.53 -2.09
C SER A 115 -6.19 -7.83 -0.86
N ARG A 116 -6.30 -7.05 0.22
CA ARG A 116 -5.55 -7.28 1.46
C ARG A 116 -5.98 -8.58 2.12
N ILE A 117 -5.01 -9.38 2.56
CA ILE A 117 -5.28 -10.64 3.29
C ILE A 117 -4.55 -10.61 4.64
N ILE A 118 -5.25 -10.18 5.70
CA ILE A 118 -4.76 -10.20 7.09
C ILE A 118 -5.54 -11.23 7.90
N GLY A 119 -4.82 -12.13 8.57
CA GLY A 119 -5.39 -13.30 9.25
C GLY A 119 -6.07 -13.05 10.61
N ASP A 120 -5.90 -11.87 11.22
CA ASP A 120 -6.40 -11.56 12.57
C ASP A 120 -7.58 -10.56 12.54
N ARG A 121 -8.69 -10.90 13.21
CA ARG A 121 -9.86 -10.02 13.39
C ARG A 121 -9.53 -8.71 14.08
N GLY A 122 -8.57 -8.70 15.01
CA GLY A 122 -8.17 -7.48 15.74
C GLY A 122 -7.43 -6.45 14.89
N VAL A 123 -6.80 -6.89 13.80
CA VAL A 123 -6.02 -6.07 12.86
C VAL A 123 -6.78 -5.84 11.55
N LYS A 124 -7.79 -6.66 11.26
CA LYS A 124 -8.66 -6.53 10.08
C LYS A 124 -9.28 -5.12 9.96
N GLU A 125 -9.60 -4.47 11.06
CA GLU A 125 -10.17 -3.12 11.04
C GLU A 125 -9.14 -2.00 11.09
N ASN A 126 -7.86 -2.32 11.23
CA ASN A 126 -6.81 -1.32 11.30
C ASN A 126 -6.33 -0.95 9.89
N ILE A 127 -6.38 0.35 9.56
CA ILE A 127 -5.96 0.88 8.26
C ILE A 127 -4.44 0.98 8.12
N LEU A 128 -3.68 1.00 9.22
CA LEU A 128 -2.22 1.05 9.21
C LEU A 128 -1.59 -0.21 8.64
N TRP A 129 -2.31 -1.34 8.69
CA TRP A 129 -1.74 -2.65 8.39
C TRP A 129 -2.30 -3.19 7.08
N GLY A 130 -1.39 -3.48 6.17
CA GLY A 130 -1.67 -4.20 4.93
C GLY A 130 -2.52 -3.45 3.91
N ASN A 131 -2.59 -2.11 3.95
CA ASN A 131 -3.34 -1.36 2.94
C ASN A 131 -2.39 -0.59 2.01
N TYR A 132 -2.18 0.69 2.26
CA TYR A 132 -1.33 1.52 1.43
C TYR A 132 -0.27 2.17 2.30
N GLY A 133 0.92 2.33 1.73
CA GLY A 133 2.02 3.02 2.37
C GLY A 133 2.46 4.19 1.53
N VAL A 134 2.91 5.26 2.19
CA VAL A 134 3.62 6.36 1.52
C VAL A 134 5.12 6.16 1.54
N ASN A 135 5.79 6.74 0.55
CA ASN A 135 7.24 6.82 0.52
C ASN A 135 7.73 7.82 1.56
N ARG A 136 8.33 7.31 2.64
CA ARG A 136 8.85 8.16 3.73
C ARG A 136 10.05 9.03 3.33
N SER A 137 10.70 8.73 2.21
CA SER A 137 11.75 9.60 1.64
C SER A 137 11.17 10.91 1.09
N VAL A 138 9.88 10.91 0.72
CA VAL A 138 9.11 12.07 0.23
C VAL A 138 8.29 12.66 1.38
N CYS A 139 7.44 11.83 1.99
CA CYS A 139 6.64 12.16 3.16
C CYS A 139 7.49 11.91 4.42
N LYS A 140 8.32 12.86 4.85
CA LYS A 140 9.24 12.65 5.98
C LYS A 140 8.51 12.61 7.33
N SER A 141 9.24 12.39 8.42
CA SER A 141 8.73 12.55 9.79
C SER A 141 9.36 13.78 10.45
N LEU A 142 8.55 14.59 11.15
CA LEU A 142 9.05 15.77 11.86
C LEU A 142 9.96 15.41 13.04
N THR A 143 9.52 14.45 13.84
CA THR A 143 10.21 14.03 15.07
C THR A 143 10.53 12.55 15.02
N GLY A 144 11.76 12.20 15.41
CA GLY A 144 12.17 10.81 15.65
C GLY A 144 13.23 10.76 16.75
N LYS A 145 13.09 9.83 17.70
CA LYS A 145 14.23 9.47 18.57
C LYS A 145 15.26 8.75 17.70
N LEU A 146 16.33 9.50 17.37
CA LEU A 146 17.71 9.07 17.04
C LEU A 146 17.88 8.14 15.81
N GLU A 147 18.83 8.52 14.93
CA GLU A 147 19.64 7.66 14.00
C GLU A 147 19.39 7.67 12.48
N HIS A 148 18.35 8.32 11.91
CA HIS A 148 18.14 8.28 10.44
C HIS A 148 17.86 9.65 9.81
N GLU A 149 18.91 10.45 9.60
CA GLU A 149 18.85 11.81 9.01
C GLU A 149 18.08 11.87 7.68
N GLU A 150 18.10 10.81 6.87
CA GLU A 150 17.45 10.76 5.56
C GLU A 150 15.92 10.97 5.63
N PHE A 151 15.26 10.39 6.64
CA PHE A 151 13.80 10.31 6.73
C PHE A 151 13.19 11.31 7.72
N ILE A 152 14.03 12.14 8.35
CA ILE A 152 13.64 13.13 9.36
C ILE A 152 13.75 14.53 8.75
N GLY A 153 12.86 15.43 9.17
CA GLY A 153 12.81 16.83 8.73
C GLY A 153 11.60 17.12 7.85
N SER A 154 11.64 18.25 7.15
CA SER A 154 10.55 18.69 6.28
C SER A 154 10.29 17.70 5.14
N SER A 155 9.03 17.36 4.93
CA SER A 155 8.59 16.64 3.73
C SER A 155 8.92 17.43 2.48
N LEU A 156 9.07 16.71 1.38
CA LEU A 156 9.48 17.34 0.12
C LEU A 156 8.31 18.00 -0.59
N ALA A 157 8.61 19.07 -1.30
CA ALA A 157 7.75 19.70 -2.29
C ALA A 157 7.99 19.10 -3.69
N MET A 158 7.06 19.29 -4.62
CA MET A 158 7.15 18.75 -5.97
C MET A 158 8.37 19.26 -6.75
N ASP A 159 8.78 20.51 -6.55
CA ASP A 159 9.94 21.14 -7.20
C ASP A 159 11.30 20.60 -6.70
N GLN A 160 11.32 20.05 -5.49
CA GLN A 160 12.47 19.38 -4.87
C GLN A 160 12.68 17.95 -5.40
N ILE A 161 11.72 17.40 -6.13
CA ILE A 161 11.78 16.04 -6.68
C ILE A 161 12.39 16.05 -8.09
N SER A 162 13.49 15.33 -8.28
CA SER A 162 14.23 15.31 -9.56
C SER A 162 13.49 14.62 -10.70
N GLN A 163 12.82 13.52 -10.39
CA GLN A 163 12.16 12.66 -11.38
C GLN A 163 10.75 12.29 -10.90
N PRO A 164 9.77 13.20 -11.08
CA PRO A 164 8.47 12.98 -10.47
C PRO A 164 7.68 11.78 -11.03
N SER A 165 7.87 11.47 -12.31
CA SER A 165 7.28 10.29 -12.98
C SER A 165 7.97 8.96 -12.65
N ARG A 166 9.04 8.98 -11.84
CA ARG A 166 9.72 7.77 -11.37
C ARG A 166 9.71 7.65 -9.86
N THR A 167 9.54 8.75 -9.15
CA THR A 167 9.49 8.78 -7.69
C THR A 167 8.15 8.26 -7.20
N LEU A 168 8.19 7.14 -6.49
CA LEU A 168 7.01 6.55 -5.86
C LEU A 168 6.53 7.43 -4.71
N LEU A 169 5.23 7.65 -4.64
CA LEU A 169 4.57 8.45 -3.61
C LEU A 169 3.75 7.57 -2.67
N VAL A 170 2.84 6.77 -3.21
CA VAL A 170 1.95 5.87 -2.44
C VAL A 170 1.84 4.54 -3.16
N PHE A 171 1.78 3.43 -2.45
CA PHE A 171 1.81 2.09 -3.07
C PHE A 171 1.23 1.03 -2.13
N ASP A 172 0.94 -0.16 -2.67
CA ASP A 172 0.56 -1.31 -1.86
C ASP A 172 1.65 -1.65 -0.85
N CYS A 173 1.32 -1.57 0.44
CA CYS A 173 2.29 -1.77 1.51
C CYS A 173 1.69 -2.51 2.71
N GLY A 174 2.52 -3.30 3.38
CA GLY A 174 2.23 -3.95 4.65
C GLY A 174 2.00 -3.00 5.81
N TYR A 175 2.42 -1.74 5.67
CA TYR A 175 2.32 -0.69 6.68
C TYR A 175 1.97 0.67 6.05
N SER A 176 1.55 1.65 6.87
CA SER A 176 1.14 2.99 6.41
C SER A 176 2.30 3.81 5.81
N MET A 177 3.54 3.35 5.95
CA MET A 177 4.70 3.97 5.34
C MET A 177 5.75 2.91 5.03
N ALA A 178 6.58 3.17 4.02
CA ALA A 178 7.77 2.39 3.76
C ALA A 178 8.90 3.27 3.22
N THR A 179 10.07 2.68 3.15
CA THR A 179 11.32 3.31 2.72
C THR A 179 12.06 2.34 1.81
N TRP A 180 13.08 2.84 1.13
CA TRP A 180 13.97 1.99 0.34
C TRP A 180 14.71 0.92 1.18
N ARG A 181 14.90 1.15 2.49
CA ARG A 181 15.49 0.17 3.40
C ARG A 181 14.60 -1.07 3.60
N HIS A 182 13.29 -0.92 3.40
CA HIS A 182 12.34 -2.04 3.44
C HIS A 182 12.34 -2.90 2.18
N VAL A 183 13.10 -2.54 1.15
CA VAL A 183 13.17 -3.29 -0.12
C VAL A 183 14.60 -3.69 -0.49
N THR A 184 15.52 -3.66 0.48
CA THR A 184 16.88 -4.20 0.38
C THR A 184 17.02 -5.39 1.33
N ASP A 185 17.85 -6.35 0.95
CA ASP A 185 18.20 -7.49 1.79
C ASP A 185 19.32 -7.17 2.79
N GLU A 186 20.19 -6.22 2.45
CA GLU A 186 21.24 -5.69 3.33
C GLU A 186 21.02 -4.21 3.66
N PRO A 187 20.04 -3.84 4.51
CA PRO A 187 19.87 -2.45 4.93
C PRO A 187 21.11 -1.95 5.67
N PRO A 188 21.52 -0.68 5.48
CA PRO A 188 22.74 -0.14 6.10
C PRO A 188 22.67 -0.15 7.64
N GLN A 189 21.46 -0.06 8.17
CA GLN A 189 21.16 -0.21 9.59
C GLN A 189 19.74 -0.77 9.73
N PRO A 190 19.50 -1.72 10.66
CA PRO A 190 18.13 -2.10 11.03
C PRO A 190 17.40 -0.92 11.67
N PHE A 191 16.08 -0.81 11.50
CA PHE A 191 15.29 0.28 12.09
C PHE A 191 15.10 0.15 13.61
N GLY A 192 15.46 -1.00 14.20
CA GLY A 192 15.55 -1.19 15.64
C GLY A 192 14.22 -1.09 16.40
N LYS A 193 13.07 -1.02 15.71
CA LYS A 193 11.74 -0.90 16.32
C LYS A 193 10.75 -1.86 15.68
N ALA A 194 10.08 -2.62 16.55
CA ALA A 194 9.02 -3.57 16.21
C ALA A 194 7.77 -2.99 15.52
N ILE A 195 7.73 -1.69 15.20
CA ILE A 195 6.65 -1.02 14.45
C ILE A 195 7.10 -0.76 13.00
N GLU A 196 8.27 -0.13 12.81
CA GLU A 196 8.82 0.19 11.48
C GLU A 196 9.29 -1.08 10.74
N ASP A 197 9.79 -2.09 11.46
CA ASP A 197 10.19 -3.38 10.87
C ASP A 197 9.02 -4.16 10.23
N ASN A 198 7.76 -3.74 10.47
CA ASN A 198 6.60 -4.38 9.84
C ASN A 198 6.27 -3.82 8.45
N ALA A 199 6.95 -2.79 7.97
CA ALA A 199 6.75 -2.29 6.62
C ALA A 199 7.37 -3.26 5.60
N TYR A 200 6.57 -3.65 4.62
CA TYR A 200 7.00 -4.52 3.52
C TYR A 200 6.21 -4.20 2.26
N ILE A 201 6.76 -4.61 1.11
CA ILE A 201 6.05 -4.61 -0.16
C ILE A 201 5.46 -6.01 -0.37
N PRO A 202 4.14 -6.18 -0.54
CA PRO A 202 3.53 -7.49 -0.70
C PRO A 202 4.12 -8.27 -1.89
N GLY A 203 4.44 -9.54 -1.68
CA GLY A 203 4.98 -10.43 -2.72
C GLY A 203 6.45 -10.23 -3.06
N LEU A 204 7.15 -9.28 -2.43
CA LEU A 204 8.58 -9.05 -2.67
C LEU A 204 9.43 -10.24 -2.19
N TRP A 205 10.35 -10.72 -3.02
CA TRP A 205 11.15 -11.91 -2.69
C TRP A 205 11.99 -11.78 -1.41
N ILE A 206 12.45 -10.57 -1.07
CA ILE A 206 13.25 -10.29 0.15
C ILE A 206 12.47 -10.61 1.43
N ASN A 207 11.13 -10.56 1.38
CA ASN A 207 10.28 -10.88 2.52
C ASN A 207 10.55 -12.30 3.03
N LYS A 208 11.02 -13.24 2.20
CA LYS A 208 11.40 -14.59 2.65
C LYS A 208 12.54 -14.63 3.67
N LYS A 209 13.37 -13.57 3.73
CA LYS A 209 14.47 -13.45 4.69
C LYS A 209 14.04 -12.78 6.00
N ARG A 210 12.79 -12.33 6.11
CA ARG A 210 12.26 -11.57 7.24
C ARG A 210 11.32 -12.42 8.09
N THR A 211 11.24 -12.08 9.36
CA THR A 211 10.26 -12.65 10.28
C THR A 211 9.06 -11.72 10.35
N PHE A 212 7.88 -12.22 9.97
CA PHE A 212 6.63 -11.48 10.09
C PHE A 212 5.76 -12.04 11.20
N ARG A 213 4.81 -11.23 11.66
CA ARG A 213 3.71 -11.73 12.49
C ARG A 213 2.85 -12.66 11.64
N SER A 214 2.26 -13.70 12.26
CA SER A 214 1.46 -14.72 11.56
C SER A 214 0.34 -14.13 10.68
N PHE A 215 -0.25 -13.02 11.10
CA PHE A 215 -1.31 -12.35 10.34
C PHE A 215 -0.85 -11.53 9.13
N GLN A 216 0.46 -11.30 8.97
CA GLN A 216 1.05 -10.54 7.85
C GLN A 216 1.79 -11.44 6.85
N GLU A 217 2.21 -12.62 7.28
CA GLU A 217 3.10 -13.49 6.53
C GLU A 217 2.54 -13.86 5.14
N TYR A 218 1.25 -14.18 5.06
CA TYR A 218 0.60 -14.49 3.79
C TYR A 218 0.66 -13.30 2.81
N ASP A 219 0.25 -12.11 3.25
CA ASP A 219 0.27 -10.88 2.44
C ASP A 219 1.70 -10.53 1.99
N ALA A 220 2.67 -10.67 2.90
CA ALA A 220 4.08 -10.38 2.64
C ALA A 220 4.70 -11.37 1.62
N LEU A 221 4.49 -12.67 1.78
CA LEU A 221 5.17 -13.70 0.98
C LEU A 221 4.45 -14.03 -0.34
N VAL A 222 3.12 -14.12 -0.30
CA VAL A 222 2.29 -14.48 -1.46
C VAL A 222 2.00 -13.26 -2.31
N GLY A 223 1.78 -12.10 -1.69
CA GLY A 223 1.34 -10.87 -2.35
C GLY A 223 -0.18 -10.78 -2.48
N ARG A 224 -0.66 -9.58 -2.87
CA ARG A 224 -2.10 -9.25 -2.95
C ARG A 224 -2.71 -9.41 -4.32
N HIS A 225 -1.89 -9.25 -5.35
CA HIS A 225 -2.33 -9.22 -6.73
C HIS A 225 -1.63 -10.30 -7.52
N PHE A 226 -2.29 -10.74 -8.58
CA PHE A 226 -1.78 -11.73 -9.52
C PHE A 226 -0.32 -11.48 -9.88
N ASP A 227 0.45 -12.57 -9.91
CA ASP A 227 1.85 -12.57 -10.32
C ASP A 227 2.71 -11.57 -9.53
N LYS A 228 2.44 -11.48 -8.22
CA LYS A 228 3.19 -10.66 -7.24
C LYS A 228 3.35 -9.21 -7.71
N SER A 229 2.28 -8.67 -8.26
CA SER A 229 2.22 -7.28 -8.67
C SER A 229 1.77 -6.37 -7.53
N ILE A 230 2.12 -5.10 -7.63
CA ILE A 230 1.73 -4.03 -6.72
C ILE A 230 1.28 -2.84 -7.56
N ASN A 231 0.28 -2.12 -7.07
CA ASN A 231 -0.12 -0.83 -7.60
C ASN A 231 0.70 0.25 -6.89
N ALA A 232 1.13 1.24 -7.67
CA ALA A 232 2.02 2.28 -7.23
C ALA A 232 1.60 3.61 -7.88
N GLY A 233 1.42 4.63 -7.06
CA GLY A 233 1.24 6.01 -7.48
C GLY A 233 2.54 6.80 -7.35
N PHE A 234 2.76 7.68 -8.32
CA PHE A 234 3.97 8.47 -8.43
C PHE A 234 3.70 9.93 -8.10
N THR A 235 4.76 10.67 -7.82
CA THR A 235 4.66 12.07 -7.38
C THR A 235 4.07 13.00 -8.45
N ASP A 236 4.15 12.67 -9.74
CA ASP A 236 3.44 13.39 -10.81
C ASP A 236 1.93 13.11 -10.88
N GLY A 237 1.44 12.09 -10.19
CA GLY A 237 0.03 11.71 -10.10
C GLY A 237 -0.39 10.47 -10.89
N HIS A 238 0.48 9.90 -11.74
CA HIS A 238 0.09 8.69 -12.48
C HIS A 238 0.16 7.43 -11.60
N ILE A 239 -0.58 6.40 -12.00
CA ILE A 239 -0.56 5.08 -11.37
C ILE A 239 0.04 4.06 -12.35
N GLU A 240 0.91 3.20 -11.85
CA GLU A 240 1.44 2.05 -12.58
C GLU A 240 1.27 0.78 -11.76
N ARG A 241 1.02 -0.34 -12.44
CA ARG A 241 1.13 -1.68 -11.84
C ARG A 241 2.50 -2.26 -12.14
N LEU A 242 3.27 -2.48 -11.08
CA LEU A 242 4.63 -2.98 -11.14
C LEU A 242 4.71 -4.41 -10.58
N LYS A 243 5.73 -5.16 -11.00
CA LYS A 243 6.13 -6.38 -10.27
C LYS A 243 6.82 -5.95 -8.98
N ALA A 244 6.49 -6.59 -7.85
CA ALA A 244 7.10 -6.25 -6.56
C ALA A 244 8.63 -6.25 -6.63
N ASP A 245 9.22 -7.22 -7.34
CA ASP A 245 10.67 -7.36 -7.51
C ASP A 245 11.36 -6.17 -8.20
N LYS A 246 10.62 -5.37 -8.98
CA LYS A 246 11.15 -4.13 -9.58
C LYS A 246 11.44 -3.04 -8.54
N LEU A 247 10.85 -3.15 -7.33
CA LEU A 247 11.09 -2.20 -6.24
C LEU A 247 12.34 -2.55 -5.41
N CYS A 248 12.97 -3.69 -5.69
CA CYS A 248 14.15 -4.12 -4.96
C CYS A 248 15.30 -3.12 -5.11
N VAL A 249 15.91 -2.79 -3.97
CA VAL A 249 17.19 -2.07 -3.92
C VAL A 249 18.27 -3.10 -3.68
N LYS A 250 19.31 -3.07 -4.51
CA LYS A 250 20.47 -3.95 -4.37
C LYS A 250 21.64 -3.14 -3.83
N LYS A 251 22.36 -3.73 -2.89
CA LYS A 251 23.70 -3.27 -2.51
C LYS A 251 24.70 -3.80 -3.55
N CYS A 252 25.46 -2.90 -4.14
CA CYS A 252 26.50 -3.21 -5.11
C CYS A 252 27.85 -3.43 -4.40
N GLU A 253 28.81 -4.04 -5.11
CA GLU A 253 30.16 -4.33 -4.60
C GLU A 253 30.92 -3.08 -4.13
N ASP A 254 30.55 -1.90 -4.65
CA ASP A 254 31.07 -0.59 -4.25
C ASP A 254 30.47 -0.06 -2.93
N ASN A 255 29.75 -0.91 -2.17
CA ASN A 255 28.95 -0.56 -0.99
C ASN A 255 27.89 0.52 -1.26
N LYS A 256 27.55 0.80 -2.52
CA LYS A 256 26.47 1.73 -2.86
C LYS A 256 25.19 0.96 -3.11
N TYR A 257 24.08 1.57 -2.75
CA TYR A 257 22.76 1.06 -3.08
C TYR A 257 22.37 1.56 -4.48
N ARG A 258 21.70 0.73 -5.27
CA ARG A 258 21.14 1.13 -6.57
C ARG A 258 19.70 0.68 -6.68
N ASN A 259 18.86 1.58 -7.17
CA ASN A 259 17.43 1.34 -7.28
C ASN A 259 17.03 1.06 -8.74
N LEU A 260 16.12 0.12 -8.94
CA LEU A 260 15.49 -0.17 -10.23
C LEU A 260 14.25 0.73 -10.47
N CYS A 261 13.55 1.15 -9.40
CA CYS A 261 12.43 2.09 -9.43
C CYS A 261 12.47 3.01 -8.19
N PRO A 262 12.66 4.34 -8.32
CA PRO A 262 13.04 5.18 -7.18
C PRO A 262 11.95 5.30 -6.10
N LEU A 263 12.01 4.40 -5.12
CA LEU A 263 11.66 4.62 -3.71
C LEU A 263 12.72 5.49 -2.99
N TRP A 264 13.86 5.72 -3.64
CA TRP A 264 15.08 6.34 -3.10
C TRP A 264 15.58 7.46 -4.02
N ARG A 265 16.16 8.51 -3.43
CA ARG A 265 16.65 9.77 -4.04
C ARG A 265 15.60 10.65 -4.73
N PRO A 266 14.64 11.19 -3.98
CA PRO A 266 13.79 12.26 -4.51
C PRO A 266 14.59 13.57 -4.74
N GLN A 267 15.57 13.88 -3.88
CA GLN A 267 16.25 15.17 -3.91
C GLN A 267 17.11 15.37 -5.18
N LYS A 268 16.96 16.55 -5.81
CA LYS A 268 17.97 17.07 -6.74
C LYS A 268 19.31 17.12 -6.02
N SER A 269 20.40 16.69 -6.68
CA SER A 269 21.72 17.00 -6.16
C SER A 269 21.83 18.52 -6.11
N ILE A 270 21.78 19.08 -4.91
CA ILE A 270 22.21 20.46 -4.70
C ILE A 270 23.74 20.39 -4.77
N ASN A 271 24.29 20.43 -5.97
CA ASN A 271 25.74 20.56 -6.16
C ASN A 271 26.00 21.82 -6.98
N ASN A 272 26.72 22.73 -6.32
CA ASN A 272 27.48 23.88 -6.79
C ASN A 272 26.70 25.14 -7.19
#